data_AF-A0A0V0TYN4-F1
#
_entry.id   AF-A0A0V0TYN4-F1
#
_cell.length_a   1.000
_cell.length_b   1.000
_cell.length_c   1.000
_cell.angle_alpha   90.00
_cell.angle_beta   90.00
_cell.angle_gamma   90.00
#
_symmetry.space_group_name_H-M   'P 1'
#
loop_
_entity.id
_entity.type
_entity.pdbx_description
1 polymer ?
#
loop_
_entity_poly.entity_id
_entity_poly.type
_entity_poly.pdbx_seq_one_letter_code
_entity_poly.pdbx_strand_id
1 'polypeptide(L)'
;MIIPIFHLDQDSNTVVVHIRALLAKTSEIEVHVSNDEFLFYASPYFLRLYFTSQLEETDCPPVDYDPANATFTIKVKKKNPGEFFPDLEMITRLITPREAEGIKPFIVDLKGFDDSMLSTDITTPYVDRGNLSAKHSYGFACSRTASLKSITDEMKLFDIGDADSLNIEERKRALFLMETEHFSDEAYL
;
A
#
# COMPACT_ATOMS: atom_id res chain seq x y z
N MET A 1 -6.91 -11.58 12.92
CA MET A 1 -7.66 -11.88 11.67
C MET A 1 -6.68 -11.89 10.53
N ILE A 2 -6.77 -12.88 9.64
CA ILE A 2 -5.83 -13.11 8.55
C ILE A 2 -6.59 -13.04 7.23
N ILE A 3 -6.01 -12.39 6.22
CA ILE A 3 -6.59 -12.40 4.87
C ILE A 3 -6.18 -13.73 4.21
N PRO A 4 -7.14 -14.59 3.83
CA PRO A 4 -6.84 -15.83 3.12
C PRO A 4 -6.32 -15.52 1.71
N ILE A 5 -5.67 -16.49 1.08
CA ILE A 5 -5.36 -16.39 -0.35
C ILE A 5 -6.66 -16.63 -1.11
N PHE A 6 -6.98 -15.77 -2.07
CA PHE A 6 -8.20 -15.90 -2.85
C PHE A 6 -7.99 -15.57 -4.32
N HIS A 7 -8.91 -16.06 -5.14
CA HIS A 7 -9.00 -15.83 -6.57
C HIS A 7 -10.46 -15.61 -6.95
N LEU A 8 -10.71 -14.81 -7.99
CA LEU A 8 -12.05 -14.52 -8.49
C LEU A 8 -12.14 -14.83 -9.97
N ASP A 9 -13.19 -15.53 -10.33
CA ASP A 9 -13.60 -15.79 -11.71
C ASP A 9 -15.02 -15.25 -11.94
N GLN A 10 -15.41 -15.12 -13.21
CA GLN A 10 -16.77 -14.73 -13.54
C GLN A 10 -17.29 -15.42 -14.80
N ASP A 11 -18.58 -15.70 -14.77
CA ASP A 11 -19.39 -16.10 -15.91
C ASP A 11 -20.32 -14.96 -16.32
N SER A 12 -21.18 -15.18 -17.32
CA SER A 12 -22.18 -14.19 -17.72
C SER A 12 -23.12 -13.80 -16.58
N ASN A 13 -23.44 -14.73 -15.67
CA ASN A 13 -24.48 -14.54 -14.65
C ASN A 13 -23.96 -14.63 -13.22
N THR A 14 -22.75 -15.14 -13.00
CA THR A 14 -22.20 -15.45 -11.68
C THR A 14 -20.77 -14.96 -11.54
N VAL A 15 -20.40 -14.60 -10.32
CA VAL A 15 -19.02 -14.39 -9.88
C VAL A 15 -18.67 -15.55 -8.96
N VAL A 16 -17.52 -16.18 -9.20
CA VAL A 16 -17.04 -17.32 -8.44
C VAL A 16 -15.84 -16.88 -7.62
N VAL A 17 -15.94 -17.00 -6.29
CA VAL A 17 -14.88 -16.63 -5.35
C VAL A 17 -14.27 -17.91 -4.81
N HIS A 18 -12.98 -18.10 -5.09
CA HIS A 18 -12.18 -19.21 -4.58
C HIS A 18 -11.32 -18.73 -3.42
N ILE A 19 -11.51 -19.29 -2.22
CA ILE A 19 -10.82 -18.86 -0.99
C ILE A 19 -10.07 -20.05 -0.41
N ARG A 20 -8.74 -19.95 -0.34
CA ARG A 20 -7.89 -20.98 0.26
C ARG A 20 -7.65 -20.67 1.74
N ALA A 21 -8.22 -21.50 2.60
CA ALA A 21 -8.17 -21.32 4.06
C ALA A 21 -7.96 -22.66 4.78
N LEU A 22 -6.68 -23.01 5.00
CA LEU A 22 -6.24 -24.29 5.58
C LEU A 22 -6.65 -24.50 7.04
N LEU A 23 -6.75 -23.42 7.80
CA LEU A 23 -7.08 -23.45 9.23
C LEU A 23 -8.56 -23.22 9.51
N ALA A 24 -9.38 -22.97 8.48
CA ALA A 24 -10.79 -22.70 8.62
C ALA A 24 -11.57 -23.99 8.93
N LYS A 25 -12.52 -23.88 9.85
CA LYS A 25 -13.48 -24.95 10.11
C LYS A 25 -14.71 -24.74 9.24
N THR A 26 -15.17 -25.78 8.57
CA THR A 26 -16.39 -25.78 7.75
C THR A 26 -17.66 -25.45 8.54
N SER A 27 -17.68 -25.68 9.86
CA SER A 27 -18.84 -25.39 10.72
C SER A 27 -18.99 -23.93 11.12
N GLU A 28 -17.93 -23.11 10.97
CA GLU A 28 -17.89 -21.71 11.43
C GLU A 28 -17.79 -20.73 10.24
N ILE A 29 -18.30 -21.13 9.07
CA ILE A 29 -18.27 -20.30 7.86
C ILE A 29 -19.51 -19.43 7.81
N GLU A 30 -19.29 -18.13 7.67
CA GLU A 30 -20.33 -17.16 7.44
C GLU A 30 -19.99 -16.38 6.17
N VAL A 31 -20.96 -16.30 5.26
CA VAL A 31 -20.84 -15.54 4.02
C VAL A 31 -22.04 -14.62 3.87
N HIS A 32 -21.75 -13.35 3.63
CA HIS A 32 -22.76 -12.32 3.45
C HIS A 32 -22.46 -11.52 2.18
N VAL A 33 -23.49 -11.25 1.38
CA VAL A 33 -23.37 -10.50 0.13
C VAL A 33 -24.38 -9.37 0.14
N SER A 34 -23.90 -8.14 0.00
CA SER A 34 -24.71 -6.92 0.08
C SER A 34 -24.40 -6.00 -1.09
N ASN A 35 -25.25 -5.95 -2.12
CA ASN A 35 -25.07 -5.14 -3.34
C ASN A 35 -23.63 -5.12 -3.92
N ASP A 36 -22.74 -4.26 -3.45
CA ASP A 36 -21.35 -4.15 -3.91
C ASP A 36 -20.32 -4.77 -2.94
N GLU A 37 -20.75 -5.40 -1.86
CA GLU A 37 -19.88 -5.97 -0.83
C GLU A 37 -20.04 -7.49 -0.73
N PHE A 38 -18.91 -8.18 -0.54
CA PHE A 38 -18.84 -9.59 -0.19
C PHE A 38 -18.01 -9.75 1.07
N LEU A 39 -18.57 -10.46 2.05
CA LEU A 39 -17.94 -10.73 3.33
C LEU A 39 -17.87 -12.24 3.55
N PHE A 40 -16.67 -12.71 3.84
CA PHE A 40 -16.38 -14.08 4.23
C PHE A 40 -15.69 -14.09 5.58
N TYR A 41 -16.25 -14.84 6.52
CA TYR A 41 -15.70 -15.04 7.85
C TYR A 41 -15.58 -16.53 8.14
N ALA A 42 -14.39 -16.95 8.57
CA ALA A 42 -14.14 -18.30 9.06
C ALA A 42 -12.86 -18.26 9.91
N SER A 43 -12.97 -18.37 11.24
CA SER A 43 -11.83 -18.19 12.16
C SER A 43 -10.60 -19.02 11.76
N PRO A 44 -9.39 -18.44 11.67
CA PRO A 44 -9.00 -17.06 11.99
C PRO A 44 -9.07 -16.06 10.80
N TYR A 45 -9.66 -16.48 9.68
CA TYR A 45 -9.72 -15.73 8.43
C TYR A 45 -10.91 -14.77 8.36
N PHE A 46 -10.65 -13.63 7.73
CA PHE A 46 -11.66 -12.64 7.41
C PHE A 46 -11.31 -12.02 6.06
N LEU A 47 -12.28 -11.97 5.17
CA LEU A 47 -12.15 -11.37 3.85
C LEU A 47 -13.36 -10.49 3.57
N ARG A 48 -13.10 -9.26 3.18
CA ARG A 48 -14.11 -8.29 2.76
C ARG A 48 -13.69 -7.77 1.39
N LEU A 49 -14.57 -7.88 0.41
CA LEU A 49 -14.35 -7.43 -0.96
C LEU A 49 -15.41 -6.42 -1.36
N TYR A 50 -14.99 -5.42 -2.12
CA TYR A 50 -15.83 -4.40 -2.72
C TYR A 50 -15.77 -4.53 -4.24
N PHE A 51 -16.93 -4.74 -4.84
CA PHE A 51 -17.08 -4.89 -6.28
C PHE A 51 -17.46 -3.57 -6.92
N THR A 52 -17.09 -3.43 -8.19
CA THR A 52 -17.46 -2.25 -8.97
C THR A 52 -18.94 -2.28 -9.39
N SER A 53 -19.43 -3.49 -9.66
CA SER A 53 -20.78 -3.82 -10.12
C SER A 53 -21.61 -4.48 -9.02
N GLN A 54 -22.93 -4.51 -9.19
CA GLN A 54 -23.86 -5.00 -8.17
C GLN A 54 -24.07 -6.52 -8.26
N LEU A 55 -23.89 -7.17 -7.12
CA LEU A 55 -24.23 -8.56 -6.83
C LEU A 55 -25.68 -8.67 -6.32
N GLU A 56 -26.27 -9.84 -6.52
CA GLU A 56 -27.56 -10.19 -5.92
C GLU A 56 -27.37 -10.39 -4.41
N GLU A 57 -28.19 -9.72 -3.60
CA GLU A 57 -28.16 -9.86 -2.15
C GLU A 57 -28.52 -11.29 -1.77
N THR A 58 -27.64 -11.96 -1.04
CA THR A 58 -27.85 -13.34 -0.60
C THR A 58 -27.17 -13.54 0.73
N ASP A 59 -27.96 -13.98 1.70
CA ASP A 59 -27.48 -14.47 2.98
C ASP A 59 -27.13 -15.94 2.87
N CYS A 60 -25.92 -16.31 3.30
CA CYS A 60 -25.44 -17.70 3.32
C CYS A 60 -25.55 -18.41 1.95
N PRO A 61 -24.88 -17.90 0.90
CA PRO A 61 -24.81 -18.61 -0.38
C PRO A 61 -24.22 -20.02 -0.22
N PRO A 62 -24.56 -20.96 -1.11
CA PRO A 62 -23.99 -22.30 -1.08
C PRO A 62 -22.47 -22.23 -1.24
N VAL A 63 -21.76 -22.91 -0.34
CA VAL A 63 -20.30 -22.98 -0.32
C VAL A 63 -19.88 -24.43 -0.59
N ASP A 64 -19.14 -24.63 -1.68
CA ASP A 64 -18.52 -25.92 -1.99
C ASP A 64 -17.12 -25.94 -1.36
N TYR A 65 -16.79 -26.98 -0.61
CA TYR A 65 -15.47 -27.14 0.02
C TYR A 65 -14.70 -28.31 -0.58
N ASP A 66 -13.50 -28.03 -1.10
CA ASP A 66 -12.55 -29.05 -1.51
C ASP A 66 -11.49 -29.29 -0.41
N PRO A 67 -11.53 -30.46 0.28
CA PRO A 67 -10.58 -30.78 1.34
C PRO A 67 -9.16 -31.03 0.83
N ALA A 68 -8.96 -31.36 -0.45
CA ALA A 68 -7.62 -31.64 -0.98
C ALA A 68 -6.78 -30.35 -1.09
N ASN A 69 -7.42 -29.25 -1.52
CA ASN A 69 -6.77 -27.95 -1.68
C ASN A 69 -7.08 -26.98 -0.53
N ALA A 70 -7.94 -27.36 0.41
CA ALA A 70 -8.52 -26.51 1.45
C ALA A 70 -9.09 -25.21 0.87
N THR A 71 -9.87 -25.37 -0.22
CA THR A 71 -10.40 -24.25 -1.00
C THR A 71 -11.91 -24.24 -0.93
N PHE A 72 -12.46 -23.10 -0.52
CA PHE A 72 -13.88 -22.79 -0.54
C PHE A 72 -14.23 -22.14 -1.87
N THR A 73 -15.25 -22.64 -2.54
CA THR A 73 -15.78 -22.08 -3.78
C THR A 73 -17.17 -21.54 -3.51
N ILE A 74 -17.32 -20.22 -3.59
CA ILE A 74 -18.59 -19.54 -3.38
C ILE A 74 -19.06 -18.95 -4.71
N LYS A 75 -20.28 -19.31 -5.12
CA LYS A 75 -20.89 -18.78 -6.35
C LYS A 75 -21.92 -17.73 -5.98
N VAL A 76 -21.67 -16.49 -6.40
CA VAL A 76 -22.54 -15.35 -6.16
C VAL A 76 -23.17 -14.93 -7.47
N LYS A 77 -24.48 -14.71 -7.48
CA LYS A 77 -25.17 -14.25 -8.69
C LYS A 77 -24.98 -12.74 -8.87
N LYS A 78 -24.88 -12.33 -10.13
CA LYS A 78 -24.88 -10.92 -10.52
C LYS A 78 -26.30 -10.39 -10.48
N LYS A 79 -26.48 -9.14 -10.03
CA LYS A 79 -27.80 -8.50 -10.05
C LYS A 79 -28.31 -8.27 -11.46
N ASN A 80 -27.41 -7.87 -12.37
CA ASN A 80 -27.70 -7.75 -13.79
C ASN A 80 -27.02 -8.91 -14.55
N PRO A 81 -27.78 -9.88 -15.09
CA PRO A 81 -27.20 -10.95 -15.88
C PRO A 81 -26.61 -10.38 -17.17
N GLY A 82 -25.40 -10.84 -17.53
CA GLY A 82 -24.63 -10.34 -18.67
C GLY A 82 -23.73 -9.13 -18.36
N GLU A 83 -23.77 -8.57 -17.14
CA GLU A 83 -22.87 -7.50 -16.75
C GLU A 83 -21.44 -8.03 -16.54
N PHE A 84 -20.46 -7.34 -17.12
CA PHE A 84 -19.04 -7.66 -16.96
C PHE A 84 -18.47 -6.93 -15.75
N PHE A 85 -17.80 -7.67 -14.86
CA PHE A 85 -17.15 -7.10 -13.68
C PHE A 85 -15.68 -6.80 -14.03
N PRO A 86 -15.29 -5.53 -14.16
CA PRO A 86 -13.89 -5.18 -14.44
C PRO A 86 -13.01 -5.39 -13.20
N ASP A 87 -11.70 -5.53 -13.43
CA ASP A 87 -10.64 -5.53 -12.41
C ASP A 87 -10.74 -6.63 -11.33
N LEU A 88 -11.38 -7.77 -11.62
CA LEU A 88 -11.42 -8.91 -10.68
C LEU A 88 -10.03 -9.45 -10.31
N GLU A 89 -9.05 -9.29 -11.20
CA GLU A 89 -7.65 -9.65 -10.95
C GLU A 89 -6.92 -8.62 -10.07
N MET A 90 -7.45 -7.40 -9.95
CA MET A 90 -6.79 -6.31 -9.22
C MET A 90 -7.21 -6.33 -7.75
N ILE A 91 -6.69 -7.33 -7.04
CA ILE A 91 -6.99 -7.66 -5.65
C ILE A 91 -6.92 -6.44 -4.71
N THR A 92 -5.97 -5.53 -4.92
CA THR A 92 -5.85 -4.31 -4.10
C THR A 92 -7.10 -3.43 -4.18
N ARG A 93 -7.68 -3.26 -5.37
CA ARG A 93 -8.94 -2.51 -5.55
C ARG A 93 -10.11 -3.17 -4.86
N LEU A 94 -10.17 -4.50 -4.89
CA LEU A 94 -11.26 -5.23 -4.27
C LEU A 94 -11.22 -5.15 -2.74
N ILE A 95 -10.04 -5.05 -2.13
CA ILE A 95 -9.91 -4.98 -0.67
C ILE A 95 -10.13 -3.53 -0.16
N THR A 96 -9.80 -2.53 -0.97
CA THR A 96 -9.90 -1.12 -0.58
C THR A 96 -11.37 -0.64 -0.63
N PRO A 97 -11.90 -0.04 0.46
CA PRO A 97 -13.22 0.58 0.44
C PRO A 97 -13.28 1.71 -0.59
N ARG A 98 -14.37 1.82 -1.35
CA ARG A 98 -14.54 2.87 -2.37
C ARG A 98 -14.41 4.30 -1.84
N GLU A 99 -14.72 4.53 -0.56
CA GLU A 99 -14.54 5.85 0.07
C GLU A 99 -13.06 6.29 0.16
N ALA A 100 -12.11 5.35 0.10
CA ALA A 100 -10.68 5.65 0.09
C ALA A 100 -10.14 6.06 -1.30
N GLU A 101 -10.85 5.75 -2.39
CA GLU A 101 -10.47 6.17 -3.76
C GLU A 101 -10.64 7.70 -3.96
N GLY A 102 -11.35 8.38 -3.05
CA GLY A 102 -11.46 9.83 -2.98
C GLY A 102 -10.32 10.51 -2.20
N ILE A 103 -9.46 9.74 -1.53
CA ILE A 103 -8.23 10.28 -0.95
C ILE A 103 -7.28 10.48 -2.12
N LYS A 104 -7.38 11.65 -2.76
CA LYS A 104 -6.32 12.15 -3.64
C LYS A 104 -5.01 11.86 -2.92
N PRO A 105 -4.02 11.18 -3.53
CA PRO A 105 -2.69 11.18 -2.95
C PRO A 105 -2.38 12.63 -2.68
N PHE A 106 -2.14 12.97 -1.41
CA PHE A 106 -1.81 14.32 -0.97
C PHE A 106 -0.41 14.63 -1.50
N ILE A 107 -0.32 14.80 -2.82
CA ILE A 107 0.79 15.47 -3.47
C ILE A 107 0.54 16.93 -3.14
N VAL A 108 1.12 17.36 -2.02
CA VAL A 108 1.16 18.78 -1.68
C VAL A 108 2.01 19.45 -2.73
N ASP A 109 1.37 20.13 -3.68
CA ASP A 109 2.01 21.27 -4.31
C ASP A 109 2.22 22.30 -3.19
N LEU A 110 3.39 22.28 -2.57
CA LEU A 110 3.83 23.23 -1.53
C LEU A 110 4.06 24.63 -2.13
N LYS A 111 3.04 25.19 -2.77
CA LYS A 111 2.97 26.61 -3.10
C LYS A 111 1.89 27.23 -2.22
N GLY A 112 2.25 27.49 -0.96
CA GLY A 112 1.47 28.35 -0.06
C GLY A 112 0.59 27.62 0.96
N PHE A 113 1.18 26.73 1.76
CA PHE A 113 0.50 26.20 2.94
C PHE A 113 0.70 27.19 4.11
N ASP A 114 -0.38 27.87 4.53
CA ASP A 114 -0.43 28.59 5.81
C ASP A 114 -0.48 27.57 6.95
N ASP A 115 0.50 27.62 7.85
CA ASP A 115 0.84 26.64 8.89
C ASP A 115 -0.21 26.46 10.02
N SER A 116 -1.45 26.95 9.88
CA SER A 116 -2.40 26.97 11.00
C SER A 116 -3.20 25.67 11.21
N MET A 117 -3.15 24.68 10.32
CA MET A 117 -3.95 23.46 10.48
C MET A 117 -3.24 22.17 10.03
N LEU A 118 -2.09 21.85 10.63
CA LEU A 118 -1.59 20.47 10.59
C LEU A 118 -1.70 19.86 11.99
N SER A 119 -2.75 19.08 12.20
CA SER A 119 -2.88 18.17 13.33
C SER A 119 -1.83 17.07 13.22
N THR A 120 -0.96 17.05 14.22
CA THR A 120 -0.31 15.90 14.87
C THR A 120 -0.65 14.54 14.25
N ASP A 121 0.37 13.87 13.66
CA ASP A 121 0.57 12.40 13.70
C ASP A 121 1.65 11.88 12.72
N ILE A 122 2.66 12.69 12.41
CA ILE A 122 3.96 12.16 11.97
C ILE A 122 4.99 12.86 12.84
N THR A 123 5.72 12.11 13.67
CA THR A 123 6.87 12.60 14.42
C THR A 123 8.01 12.91 13.44
N THR A 124 7.85 13.93 12.61
CA THR A 124 9.00 14.63 12.05
C THR A 124 9.60 15.43 13.20
N PRO A 125 10.87 15.21 13.57
CA PRO A 125 11.51 16.05 14.58
C PRO A 125 11.32 17.50 14.17
N TYR A 126 10.77 18.31 15.08
CA TYR A 126 10.60 19.74 14.88
C TYR A 126 11.99 20.34 14.68
N VAL A 127 12.33 20.67 13.43
CA VAL A 127 13.55 21.40 13.11
C VAL A 127 13.18 22.87 13.07
N ASP A 128 13.74 23.64 14.01
CA ASP A 128 13.49 25.06 14.14
C ASP A 128 13.96 25.79 12.86
N ARG A 129 13.03 26.09 11.95
CA ARG A 129 13.34 26.62 10.61
C ARG A 129 13.92 28.04 10.62
N GLY A 130 13.89 28.72 11.76
CA GLY A 130 14.31 30.11 11.91
C GLY A 130 15.81 30.37 11.72
N ASN A 131 16.67 29.33 11.67
CA ASN A 131 18.13 29.50 11.61
C ASN A 131 18.86 28.64 10.57
N LEU A 132 18.16 28.12 9.56
CA LEU A 132 18.73 27.17 8.60
C LEU A 132 19.24 27.87 7.33
N SER A 133 20.46 28.40 7.40
CA SER A 133 21.20 28.90 6.23
C SER A 133 21.86 27.75 5.45
N ALA A 134 21.05 26.80 4.97
CA ALA A 134 21.54 25.78 4.05
C ALA A 134 21.68 26.40 2.65
N LYS A 135 22.91 26.50 2.13
CA LYS A 135 23.19 27.10 0.81
C LYS A 135 22.62 26.29 -0.35
N HIS A 136 22.41 24.99 -0.15
CA HIS A 136 22.01 24.05 -1.18
C HIS A 136 20.82 23.21 -0.70
N SER A 137 19.83 23.05 -1.57
CA SER A 137 18.63 22.28 -1.27
C SER A 137 18.78 20.78 -1.59
N TYR A 138 17.82 19.99 -1.12
CA TYR A 138 17.76 18.53 -1.28
C TYR A 138 16.32 18.02 -1.24
N GLY A 139 16.15 16.69 -1.31
CA GLY A 139 14.84 16.03 -1.35
C GLY A 139 14.18 16.08 -2.73
N PHE A 140 12.90 15.68 -2.79
CA PHE A 140 12.15 15.67 -4.04
C PHE A 140 12.10 17.07 -4.67
N ALA A 141 12.46 17.18 -5.95
CA ALA A 141 12.59 18.43 -6.69
C ALA A 141 13.47 19.50 -6.01
N CYS A 142 14.41 19.09 -5.14
CA CYS A 142 15.24 19.99 -4.35
C CYS A 142 14.41 20.99 -3.51
N SER A 143 13.25 20.54 -3.00
CA SER A 143 12.26 21.36 -2.29
C SER A 143 12.61 21.63 -0.82
N ARG A 144 13.60 20.95 -0.26
CA ARG A 144 13.95 21.06 1.16
C ARG A 144 15.27 21.80 1.34
N THR A 145 15.27 22.74 2.28
CA THR A 145 16.45 23.46 2.77
C THR A 145 16.43 23.41 4.29
N ALA A 146 17.00 22.37 4.88
CA ALA A 146 17.26 22.29 6.31
C ALA A 146 18.70 21.84 6.55
N SER A 147 19.25 22.01 7.74
CA SER A 147 20.63 21.58 8.01
C SER A 147 20.64 20.07 8.27
N LEU A 148 21.17 19.28 7.35
CA LEU A 148 21.52 17.87 7.59
C LEU A 148 22.58 17.74 8.70
N LYS A 149 23.35 18.81 9.01
CA LYS A 149 24.32 18.87 10.12
C LYS A 149 23.80 18.32 11.45
N SER A 150 22.57 18.71 11.81
CA SER A 150 21.95 18.28 13.07
C SER A 150 21.72 16.77 13.13
N ILE A 151 21.57 16.10 11.99
CA ILE A 151 21.33 14.65 11.90
C ILE A 151 22.67 13.92 11.73
N THR A 152 23.61 14.49 10.96
CA THR A 152 24.93 13.90 10.71
C THR A 152 25.83 13.87 11.95
N ASP A 153 25.71 14.86 12.85
CA ASP A 153 26.54 14.92 14.05
C ASP A 153 26.14 13.85 15.08
N GLU A 154 24.86 13.45 15.09
CA GLU A 154 24.34 12.41 15.99
C GLU A 154 24.44 11.00 15.39
N MET A 155 24.34 10.89 14.07
CA MET A 155 24.41 9.61 13.34
C MET A 155 25.26 9.76 12.08
N LYS A 156 26.24 8.86 11.88
CA LYS A 156 26.94 8.69 10.60
C LYS A 156 26.01 8.09 9.54
N LEU A 157 24.99 8.84 9.15
CA LEU A 157 23.92 8.38 8.27
C LEU A 157 24.29 8.54 6.78
N PHE A 158 25.19 9.47 6.47
CA PHE A 158 25.61 9.77 5.11
C PHE A 158 27.09 9.45 4.94
N ASP A 159 27.43 8.78 3.84
CA ASP A 159 28.81 8.42 3.52
C ASP A 159 29.65 9.66 3.14
N ILE A 160 29.00 10.63 2.50
CA ILE A 160 29.55 11.96 2.24
C ILE A 160 29.26 12.81 3.48
N GLY A 161 30.30 13.31 4.16
CA GLY A 161 30.20 14.05 5.43
C GLY A 161 29.26 15.27 5.43
N ASP A 162 29.80 16.48 5.36
CA ASP A 162 28.99 17.72 5.42
C ASP A 162 28.27 17.99 4.09
N ALA A 163 27.16 17.28 3.86
CA ALA A 163 26.34 17.44 2.67
C ALA A 163 25.76 18.86 2.53
N ASP A 164 25.51 19.60 3.61
CA ASP A 164 24.89 20.95 3.55
C ASP A 164 25.81 21.97 2.87
N SER A 165 27.12 21.80 3.00
CA SER A 165 28.12 22.72 2.46
C SER A 165 28.31 22.58 0.95
N LEU A 166 28.11 21.37 0.41
CA LEU A 166 28.42 21.01 -0.98
C LEU A 166 27.24 21.19 -1.92
N ASN A 167 27.51 21.63 -3.15
CA ASN A 167 26.51 21.63 -4.22
C ASN A 167 26.28 20.21 -4.76
N ILE A 168 25.17 19.98 -5.49
CA ILE A 168 24.79 18.68 -6.06
C ILE A 168 25.91 18.04 -6.89
N GLU A 169 26.62 18.83 -7.71
CA GLU A 169 27.71 18.32 -8.55
C GLU A 169 28.94 17.95 -7.73
N GLU A 170 29.22 18.67 -6.66
CA GLU A 170 30.33 18.38 -5.74
C GLU A 170 30.03 17.14 -4.91
N ARG A 171 28.78 16.98 -4.45
CA ARG A 171 28.30 15.76 -3.78
C ARG A 171 28.45 14.54 -4.70
N LYS A 172 28.02 14.63 -5.96
CA LYS A 172 28.19 13.55 -6.94
C LYS A 172 29.65 13.17 -7.13
N ARG A 173 30.54 14.15 -7.27
CA ARG A 173 31.98 13.90 -7.41
C ARG A 173 32.57 13.24 -6.16
N ALA A 174 32.20 13.72 -4.98
CA ALA A 174 32.66 13.14 -3.72
C ALA A 174 32.20 11.68 -3.55
N LEU A 175 30.94 11.39 -3.86
CA LEU A 175 30.41 10.03 -3.84
C LEU A 175 31.18 9.13 -4.82
N PHE A 176 31.36 9.58 -6.06
CA PHE A 176 32.06 8.82 -7.09
C PHE A 176 33.49 8.46 -6.66
N LEU A 177 34.24 9.44 -6.14
CA LEU A 177 35.60 9.19 -5.67
C LEU A 177 35.62 8.17 -4.52
N MET A 178 34.74 8.34 -3.54
CA MET A 178 34.62 7.43 -2.40
C MET A 178 34.23 6.01 -2.85
N GLU A 179 33.26 5.87 -3.75
CA GLU A 179 32.87 4.58 -4.32
C GLU A 179 34.05 3.93 -5.05
N THR A 180 34.82 4.68 -5.85
CA THR A 180 36.00 4.12 -6.53
C THR A 180 37.11 3.69 -5.57
N GLU A 181 37.29 4.37 -4.44
CA GLU A 181 38.27 3.99 -3.41
C GLU A 181 37.83 2.75 -2.63
N HIS A 182 36.53 2.65 -2.32
CA HIS A 182 35.96 1.52 -1.59
C HIS A 182 35.69 0.29 -2.46
N PHE A 183 35.62 0.46 -3.78
CA PHE A 183 35.38 -0.61 -4.72
C PHE A 183 36.58 -1.57 -4.80
N SER A 184 36.32 -2.86 -4.60
CA SER A 184 37.30 -3.93 -4.74
C SER A 184 36.76 -4.97 -5.73
N ASP A 185 37.48 -5.16 -6.84
CA ASP A 185 37.14 -6.18 -7.86
C ASP A 185 37.15 -7.60 -7.28
N GLU A 186 38.00 -7.88 -6.28
CA GLU A 186 38.09 -9.20 -5.65
C GLU A 186 36.83 -9.56 -4.85
N ALA A 187 36.05 -8.58 -4.39
CA ALA A 187 34.80 -8.85 -3.68
C ALA A 187 33.67 -9.35 -4.62
N TYR A 188 33.87 -9.26 -5.93
CA TYR A 188 32.89 -9.63 -6.97
C TYR A 188 33.32 -10.83 -7.83
N LEU A 189 34.48 -11.45 -7.52
CA LEU A 189 35.02 -12.65 -8.17
C LEU A 189 34.93 -13.87 -7.24
#